data_AF-A0ABF7Q512-F1
#
_entry.id   AF-A0ABF7Q512-F1
#
_cell.length_a   1.000
_cell.length_b   1.000
_cell.length_c   1.000
_cell.angle_alpha   90.00
_cell.angle_beta   90.00
_cell.angle_gamma   90.00
#
_symmetry.space_group_name_H-M   'P 1'
#
loop_
_entity.id
_entity.type
_entity.pdbx_description
1 polymer ?
#
loop_
_entity_poly.entity_id
_entity_poly.type
_entity_poly.pdbx_seq_one_letter_code
_entity_poly.pdbx_strand_id
1 'polypeptide(L)'
;MTALTRRRDSKAPEETWRIYFGDIQAGTIAKNKGSIGSPAWQWFCGFYPGSHPGEQSVGTAASFAEARSAFESAWSAFVARRSPGDFDEWRRHEAFTAWKYAMWDAGCRLPTQNTSGRSRCFCGAEIELRTTEDHIYSTHMDTSQ
;
A
#
# COMPACT_ATOMS: atom_id res chain seq x y z
N MET A 1 15.91 -9.03 -11.24
CA MET A 1 14.84 -9.37 -10.27
C MET A 1 14.96 -8.40 -9.11
N THR A 2 13.94 -7.60 -8.85
CA THR A 2 13.93 -6.70 -7.69
C THR A 2 13.80 -7.54 -6.42
N ALA A 3 14.73 -7.37 -5.48
CA ALA A 3 14.70 -8.11 -4.22
C ALA A 3 13.64 -7.54 -3.28
N LEU A 4 13.02 -8.41 -2.47
CA LEU A 4 12.15 -7.96 -1.38
C LEU A 4 12.98 -7.28 -0.30
N THR A 5 12.57 -6.09 0.09
CA THR A 5 13.15 -5.35 1.22
C THR A 5 12.12 -5.24 2.34
N ARG A 6 12.58 -4.88 3.55
CA ARG A 6 11.68 -4.71 4.70
C ARG A 6 12.02 -3.47 5.49
N ARG A 7 11.00 -2.84 6.05
CA ARG A 7 11.12 -1.70 6.97
C ARG A 7 10.27 -1.97 8.20
N ARG A 8 10.83 -1.71 9.39
CA ARG A 8 10.08 -1.87 10.64
C ARG A 8 9.08 -0.73 10.77
N ASP A 9 7.84 -1.05 11.12
CA ASP A 9 6.84 -0.05 11.48
C ASP A 9 7.03 0.39 12.93
N SER A 10 7.54 1.61 13.12
CA SER A 10 7.76 2.17 14.46
C SER A 10 6.48 2.59 15.17
N LYS A 11 5.36 2.72 14.44
CA LYS A 11 4.06 3.12 15.00
C LYS A 11 3.21 1.92 15.41
N ALA A 12 3.56 0.72 14.97
CA ALA A 12 2.83 -0.49 15.35
C ALA A 12 3.14 -0.86 16.81
N PRO A 13 2.13 -1.24 17.61
CA PRO A 13 2.34 -1.63 19.00
C PRO A 13 3.17 -2.91 19.12
N GLU A 14 3.01 -3.82 18.15
CA GLU A 14 3.81 -5.04 18.05
C GLU A 14 4.85 -4.92 16.93
N GLU A 15 5.88 -5.76 17.04
CA GLU A 15 6.91 -5.83 16.02
C GLU A 15 6.30 -6.17 14.65
N THR A 16 6.24 -5.18 13.78
CA THR A 16 5.65 -5.28 12.46
C THR A 16 6.66 -4.84 11.41
N TRP A 17 6.79 -5.64 10.37
CA TRP A 17 7.64 -5.39 9.22
C TRP A 17 6.76 -5.19 7.99
N ARG A 18 6.85 -4.02 7.37
CA ARG A 18 6.31 -3.78 6.04
C ARG A 18 7.30 -4.33 5.01
N ILE A 19 6.81 -5.16 4.10
CA ILE A 19 7.62 -5.81 3.06
C ILE A 19 7.39 -5.08 1.74
N TYR A 20 8.46 -4.82 1.00
CA TYR A 20 8.44 -4.03 -0.23
C TYR A 20 9.08 -4.77 -1.40
N PHE A 21 8.46 -4.67 -2.57
CA PHE A 21 9.02 -5.05 -3.87
C PHE A 21 9.21 -3.78 -4.70
N GLY A 22 10.43 -3.25 -4.71
CA GLY A 22 10.67 -1.88 -5.21
C GLY A 22 9.91 -0.87 -4.36
N ASP A 23 9.02 -0.10 -5.01
CA ASP A 23 8.11 0.86 -4.39
C ASP A 23 6.81 0.25 -3.87
N ILE A 24 6.49 -0.99 -4.26
CA ILE A 24 5.22 -1.62 -3.93
C ILE A 24 5.26 -2.20 -2.52
N GLN A 25 4.30 -1.83 -1.66
CA GLN A 25 4.13 -2.50 -0.37
C GLN A 25 3.51 -3.89 -0.60
N ALA A 26 4.37 -4.89 -0.78
CA ALA A 26 4.03 -6.28 -1.07
C ALA A 26 3.27 -7.00 0.07
N GLY A 27 3.30 -6.46 1.28
CA GLY A 27 2.55 -6.98 2.41
C GLY A 27 3.22 -6.72 3.74
N THR A 28 2.90 -7.54 4.75
CA THR A 28 3.39 -7.37 6.12
C THR A 28 3.73 -8.70 6.79
N ILE A 29 4.68 -8.65 7.72
CA ILE A 29 4.97 -9.72 8.68
C ILE A 29 4.92 -9.09 10.08
N ALA A 30 4.00 -9.53 10.91
CA ALA A 30 3.75 -8.97 12.23
C ALA A 30 3.86 -10.05 13.31
N LYS A 31 4.44 -9.67 14.44
CA LYS A 31 4.42 -10.49 15.64
C LYS A 31 3.00 -10.50 16.18
N ASN A 32 2.46 -11.69 16.38
CA ASN A 32 1.14 -11.86 16.96
C ASN A 32 1.23 -11.65 18.47
N LYS A 33 0.23 -11.03 19.08
CA LYS A 33 0.10 -10.91 20.55
C LYS A 33 -0.25 -12.24 21.24
N GLY A 34 -0.05 -13.36 20.55
CA GLY A 34 -0.71 -14.64 20.80
C GLY A 34 -0.73 -15.11 22.26
N SER A 35 -1.79 -15.84 22.60
CA SER A 35 -1.86 -16.65 23.82
C SER A 35 -0.87 -17.83 23.74
N ILE A 36 -0.55 -18.42 24.89
CA ILE A 36 0.33 -19.60 24.99
C ILE A 36 -0.14 -20.69 24.00
N GLY A 37 0.76 -21.12 23.11
CA GLY A 37 0.50 -22.13 22.08
C GLY A 37 0.06 -21.60 20.71
N SER A 38 -0.19 -20.29 20.56
CA SER A 38 -0.48 -19.69 19.26
C SER A 38 0.79 -19.42 18.45
N PRO A 39 0.75 -19.49 17.10
CA PRO A 39 1.85 -19.04 16.26
C PRO A 39 2.26 -17.60 16.58
N ALA A 40 3.56 -17.39 16.76
CA ALA A 40 4.11 -16.10 17.20
C ALA A 40 4.11 -15.03 16.10
N TRP A 41 3.94 -15.42 14.84
CA TRP A 41 3.99 -14.52 13.69
C TRP A 41 2.80 -14.74 12.76
N GLN A 42 2.30 -13.64 12.22
CA GLN A 42 1.32 -13.60 11.14
C GLN A 42 1.94 -12.86 9.95
N TRP A 43 1.58 -13.26 8.74
CA TRP A 43 1.96 -12.57 7.53
C TRP A 43 0.76 -12.40 6.59
N PHE A 44 0.81 -11.33 5.80
CA PHE A 44 -0.12 -11.02 4.72
C PHE A 44 0.71 -10.68 3.49
N CYS A 45 0.38 -11.28 2.34
CA CYS A 45 1.09 -11.14 1.08
C CYS A 45 0.13 -10.78 -0.04
N GLY A 46 0.47 -9.72 -0.78
CA GLY A 46 -0.35 -9.14 -1.85
C GLY A 46 -0.65 -7.67 -1.57
N PHE A 47 -1.25 -7.01 -2.55
CA PHE A 47 -1.61 -5.59 -2.46
C PHE A 47 -2.97 -5.35 -3.13
N TYR A 48 -3.67 -4.30 -2.71
CA TYR A 48 -4.92 -3.85 -3.34
C TYR A 48 -4.88 -2.32 -3.45
N PRO A 49 -5.40 -1.71 -4.53
CA PRO A 49 -5.96 -2.32 -5.74
C PRO A 49 -4.88 -2.89 -6.69
N GLY A 50 -5.28 -3.47 -7.84
CA GLY A 50 -4.38 -4.27 -8.70
C GLY A 50 -4.35 -5.76 -8.36
N SER A 51 -5.18 -6.21 -7.42
CA SER A 51 -5.54 -7.61 -7.27
C SER A 51 -6.98 -7.74 -6.82
N HIS A 52 -7.57 -8.92 -7.04
CA HIS A 52 -8.97 -9.19 -6.69
C HIS A 52 -9.12 -9.82 -5.31
N PRO A 53 -10.31 -9.76 -4.70
CA PRO A 53 -10.59 -10.48 -3.46
C PRO A 53 -10.23 -11.97 -3.58
N GLY A 54 -9.45 -12.48 -2.62
CA GLY A 54 -9.01 -13.88 -2.57
C GLY A 54 -7.71 -14.17 -3.33
N GLU A 55 -7.12 -13.18 -4.00
CA GLU A 55 -5.80 -13.34 -4.61
C GLU A 55 -4.65 -13.08 -3.63
N GLN A 56 -4.90 -12.31 -2.57
CA GLN A 56 -3.93 -12.11 -1.49
C GLN A 56 -3.89 -13.33 -0.58
N SER A 57 -2.72 -13.60 -0.01
CA SER A 57 -2.50 -14.73 0.89
C SER A 57 -2.24 -14.25 2.32
N VAL A 58 -2.73 -15.00 3.29
CA VAL A 58 -2.42 -14.81 4.70
C VAL A 58 -1.91 -16.11 5.29
N GLY A 59 -1.10 -16.02 6.33
CA GLY A 59 -0.68 -17.19 7.08
C GLY A 59 -0.08 -16.85 8.42
N THR A 60 0.29 -17.89 9.15
CA THR A 60 0.95 -17.78 10.46
C THR A 60 2.16 -18.71 10.52
N ALA A 61 3.08 -18.43 11.43
CA ALA A 61 4.31 -19.19 11.61
C ALA A 61 4.84 -19.09 13.05
N ALA A 62 5.66 -20.06 13.46
CA ALA A 62 6.22 -20.09 14.81
C ALA A 62 7.38 -19.09 14.97
N SER A 63 8.10 -18.79 13.88
CA SER A 63 9.23 -17.87 13.88
C SER A 63 9.15 -16.82 12.75
N PHE A 64 9.90 -15.74 12.90
CA PHE A 64 10.01 -14.72 11.86
C PHE A 64 10.62 -15.30 10.57
N ALA A 65 11.62 -16.18 10.70
CA ALA A 65 12.28 -16.79 9.56
C ALA A 65 11.32 -17.68 8.75
N GLU A 66 10.50 -18.47 9.43
CA GLU A 66 9.43 -19.25 8.79
C GLU A 66 8.39 -18.35 8.13
N ALA A 67 7.92 -17.31 8.83
CA ALA A 67 6.98 -16.34 8.27
C ALA A 67 7.52 -15.69 6.99
N ARG A 68 8.81 -15.33 7.01
CA ARG A 68 9.50 -14.75 5.86
C ARG A 68 9.61 -15.73 4.70
N SER A 69 10.00 -16.97 4.94
CA SER A 69 10.11 -18.01 3.89
C SER A 69 8.75 -18.29 3.25
N ALA A 70 7.69 -18.40 4.06
CA ALA A 70 6.32 -18.57 3.59
C ALA A 70 5.85 -17.35 2.78
N PHE A 71 6.14 -16.13 3.26
CA PHE A 71 5.85 -14.90 2.53
C PHE A 71 6.56 -14.85 1.17
N GLU A 72 7.86 -15.15 1.09
CA GLU A 72 8.63 -15.10 -0.16
C GLU A 72 8.10 -16.10 -1.20
N SER A 73 7.66 -17.28 -0.73
CA SER A 73 7.00 -18.30 -1.56
C SER A 73 5.64 -17.80 -2.08
N ALA A 74 4.82 -17.25 -1.19
CA ALA A 74 3.51 -16.68 -1.55
C ALA A 74 3.66 -15.49 -2.51
N TRP A 75 4.65 -14.62 -2.29
CA TRP A 75 4.94 -13.48 -3.14
C TRP A 75 5.30 -13.92 -4.55
N SER A 76 6.14 -14.96 -4.69
CA SER A 76 6.53 -15.50 -5.98
C SER A 76 5.32 -16.01 -6.78
N ALA A 77 4.38 -16.68 -6.11
CA ALA A 77 3.13 -17.14 -6.73
C ALA A 77 2.18 -15.98 -7.08
N PHE A 78 2.12 -14.95 -6.21
CA PHE A 78 1.29 -13.77 -6.40
C PHE A 78 1.78 -12.94 -7.60
N VAL A 79 3.07 -12.59 -7.65
CA VAL A 79 3.66 -11.75 -8.71
C VAL A 79 3.62 -12.42 -10.08
N ALA A 80 3.71 -13.75 -10.14
CA ALA A 80 3.63 -14.49 -11.40
C ALA A 80 2.29 -14.29 -12.15
N ARG A 81 1.25 -13.83 -11.45
CA ARG A 81 -0.07 -13.55 -12.01
C ARG A 81 -0.32 -12.06 -12.26
N ARG A 82 0.63 -11.19 -11.91
CA ARG A 82 0.47 -9.73 -12.04
C ARG A 82 1.03 -9.22 -13.35
N SER A 83 0.29 -8.30 -13.94
CA SER A 83 0.71 -7.48 -15.08
C SER A 83 1.34 -6.17 -14.58
N PRO A 84 2.11 -5.45 -15.41
CA PRO A 84 2.55 -4.10 -15.09
C PRO A 84 1.40 -3.15 -14.71
N GLY A 85 0.24 -3.30 -15.35
CA GLY A 85 -0.95 -2.46 -15.09
C GLY A 85 -1.51 -2.64 -13.68
N ASP A 86 -1.40 -3.84 -13.10
CA ASP A 86 -1.83 -4.10 -11.72
C ASP A 86 -0.97 -3.32 -10.72
N PHE A 87 0.33 -3.24 -10.97
CA PHE A 87 1.25 -2.43 -10.16
C PHE A 87 0.96 -0.94 -10.32
N ASP A 88 0.65 -0.49 -11.54
CA ASP A 88 0.31 0.91 -11.79
C ASP A 88 -1.01 1.31 -11.12
N GLU A 89 -2.01 0.42 -11.08
CA GLU A 89 -3.25 0.65 -10.35
C GLU A 89 -2.98 0.85 -8.85
N TRP A 90 -2.15 -0.01 -8.25
CA TRP A 90 -1.72 0.16 -6.87
C TRP A 90 -1.01 1.50 -6.64
N ARG A 91 -0.06 1.88 -7.51
CA ARG A 91 0.68 3.14 -7.37
C ARG A 91 -0.23 4.36 -7.48
N ARG A 92 -1.19 4.34 -8.41
CA ARG A 92 -2.19 5.41 -8.56
C ARG A 92 -3.05 5.53 -7.30
N HIS A 93 -3.45 4.41 -6.71
CA HIS A 93 -4.20 4.42 -5.46
C HIS A 93 -3.38 4.98 -4.28
N GLU A 94 -2.11 4.61 -4.15
CA GLU A 94 -1.22 5.18 -3.15
C GLU A 94 -1.02 6.68 -3.36
N ALA A 95 -0.78 7.13 -4.60
CA ALA A 95 -0.65 8.54 -4.93
C ALA A 95 -1.92 9.34 -4.59
N PHE A 96 -3.10 8.81 -4.95
CA PHE A 96 -4.37 9.41 -4.57
C PHE A 96 -4.55 9.48 -3.05
N THR A 97 -4.20 8.42 -2.34
CA THR A 97 -4.29 8.36 -0.87
C THR A 97 -3.36 9.37 -0.22
N ALA A 98 -2.09 9.43 -0.65
CA ALA A 98 -1.11 10.40 -0.17
C ALA A 98 -1.56 11.84 -0.43
N TRP A 99 -2.01 12.14 -1.65
CA TRP A 99 -2.56 13.45 -2.02
C TRP A 99 -3.76 13.84 -1.16
N LYS A 100 -4.68 12.92 -0.91
CA LYS A 100 -5.87 13.13 -0.07
C LYS A 100 -5.49 13.53 1.35
N TYR A 101 -4.52 12.83 1.95
CA TYR A 101 -4.05 13.18 3.29
C TYR A 101 -3.29 14.51 3.30
N ALA A 102 -2.46 14.79 2.29
CA ALA A 102 -1.79 16.09 2.15
C ALA A 102 -2.78 17.27 2.01
N MET A 103 -3.88 17.07 1.29
CA MET A 103 -4.98 18.05 1.21
C MET A 103 -5.56 18.34 2.60
N TRP A 104 -5.85 17.30 3.38
CA TRP A 104 -6.40 17.47 4.72
C TRP A 104 -5.41 18.10 5.69
N ASP A 105 -4.14 17.71 5.65
CA ASP A 105 -3.08 18.31 6.47
C ASP A 105 -2.88 19.81 6.13
N ALA A 106 -3.05 20.18 4.86
CA ALA A 106 -3.03 21.58 4.42
C ALA A 106 -4.34 22.35 4.72
N GLY A 107 -5.34 21.71 5.32
CA GLY A 107 -6.66 22.29 5.58
C GLY A 107 -7.51 22.51 4.32
N CYS A 108 -7.11 21.94 3.18
CA CYS A 108 -7.85 22.02 1.93
C CYS A 108 -9.00 21.00 1.91
N ARG A 109 -10.13 21.38 1.31
CA ARG A 109 -11.25 20.45 1.07
C ARG A 109 -11.04 19.64 -0.20
N LEU A 110 -11.55 18.42 -0.24
CA LEU A 110 -11.59 17.64 -1.48
C LEU A 110 -12.75 18.14 -2.38
N PRO A 111 -12.65 18.00 -3.71
CA PRO A 111 -13.74 18.31 -4.62
C PRO A 111 -15.07 17.61 -4.27
N THR A 112 -15.00 16.37 -3.79
CA THR A 112 -16.17 15.59 -3.32
C THR A 112 -16.84 16.17 -2.07
N GLN A 113 -16.16 17.04 -1.33
CA GLN A 113 -16.66 17.67 -0.11
C GLN A 113 -17.26 19.06 -0.36
N ASN A 114 -17.25 19.51 -1.63
CA ASN A 114 -17.80 20.79 -2.06
C ASN A 114 -18.97 20.53 -3.01
N THR A 115 -20.08 21.23 -2.81
CA THR A 115 -21.28 21.10 -3.67
C THR A 115 -21.01 21.49 -5.12
N SER A 116 -20.04 22.38 -5.35
CA SER A 116 -19.61 22.77 -6.69
C SER A 116 -18.76 21.72 -7.41
N GLY A 117 -18.30 20.68 -6.70
CA GLY A 117 -17.35 19.70 -7.24
C GLY A 117 -15.97 20.29 -7.56
N ARG A 118 -15.63 21.47 -7.02
CA ARG A 118 -14.36 22.17 -7.26
C ARG A 118 -13.59 22.37 -5.96
N SER A 119 -12.26 22.41 -6.04
CA SER A 119 -11.41 22.80 -4.91
C SER A 119 -10.09 23.39 -5.40
N ARG A 120 -9.34 23.97 -4.47
CA ARG A 120 -7.94 24.37 -4.68
C ARG A 120 -7.03 23.33 -4.04
N CYS A 121 -6.14 22.74 -4.81
CA CYS A 121 -5.12 21.84 -4.32
C CYS A 121 -4.09 22.60 -3.45
N PHE A 122 -3.42 21.90 -2.52
CA PHE A 122 -2.35 22.47 -1.71
C PHE A 122 -1.17 23.01 -2.54
N CYS A 123 -1.00 22.56 -3.80
CA CYS A 123 -0.02 23.13 -4.74
C CYS A 123 -0.51 24.42 -5.44
N GLY A 124 -1.72 24.89 -5.13
CA GLY A 124 -2.31 26.13 -5.66
C GLY A 124 -3.19 25.96 -6.89
N ALA A 125 -3.15 24.79 -7.56
CA ALA A 125 -3.97 24.50 -8.73
C ALA A 125 -5.47 24.43 -8.40
N GLU A 126 -6.31 24.91 -9.31
CA GLU A 126 -7.76 24.65 -9.27
C GLU A 126 -8.04 23.27 -9.85
N ILE A 127 -8.83 22.47 -9.14
CA ILE A 127 -9.15 21.10 -9.49
C ILE A 127 -10.66 20.88 -9.44
N GLU A 128 -11.15 20.04 -10.35
CA GLU A 128 -12.55 19.65 -10.42
C GLU A 128 -12.68 18.16 -10.19
N LEU A 129 -13.84 17.71 -9.74
CA LEU A 129 -14.11 16.29 -9.47
C LEU A 129 -13.73 15.39 -10.65
N ARG A 130 -13.95 15.85 -11.89
CA ARG A 130 -13.64 15.08 -13.11
C ARG A 130 -12.15 15.06 -13.50
N THR A 131 -11.38 16.06 -13.08
CA THR A 131 -9.96 16.25 -13.48
C THR A 131 -8.99 16.00 -12.33
N THR A 132 -9.51 15.71 -11.15
CA THR A 132 -8.71 15.54 -9.92
C THR A 132 -7.71 14.41 -10.06
N GLU A 133 -8.13 13.25 -10.59
CA GLU A 133 -7.25 12.10 -10.76
C GLU A 133 -6.11 12.40 -11.76
N ASP A 134 -6.41 12.99 -12.90
CA ASP A 134 -5.39 13.40 -13.89
C ASP A 134 -4.39 14.39 -13.28
N HIS A 135 -4.86 15.35 -12.48
CA HIS A 135 -3.98 16.27 -11.76
C HIS A 135 -3.08 15.53 -10.76
N ILE A 136 -3.64 14.60 -9.98
CA ILE A 136 -2.88 13.78 -9.01
C ILE A 136 -1.80 12.99 -9.73
N TYR A 137 -2.15 12.24 -10.77
CA TYR A 137 -1.23 11.33 -11.46
C TYR A 137 -0.15 12.07 -12.25
N SER A 138 -0.41 13.30 -12.71
CA SER A 138 0.59 14.10 -13.43
C SER A 138 1.48 14.94 -12.52
N THR A 139 0.99 15.37 -11.35
CA THR A 139 1.66 16.39 -10.52
C THR A 139 2.18 15.84 -9.18
N HIS A 140 1.50 14.84 -8.61
CA HIS A 140 1.74 14.36 -7.24
C HIS A 140 2.12 12.88 -7.17
N MET A 141 2.10 12.18 -8.30
CA MET A 141 2.61 10.83 -8.40
C MET A 141 4.09 10.89 -8.78
N ASP A 142 4.96 10.45 -7.87
CA ASP A 142 6.39 10.31 -8.17
C ASP A 142 6.57 9.30 -9.30
N THR A 143 6.88 9.80 -10.50
CA THR A 143 7.14 8.99 -11.69
C THR A 143 8.61 8.59 -11.79
N SER A 144 9.44 8.96 -10.80
CA SER A 144 10.88 8.69 -10.81
C SER A 144 11.22 7.47 -9.95
N GLN A 145 11.53 6.36 -10.61
CA GLN A 145 12.52 5.38 -10.15
C GLN A 145 13.47 5.07 -11.29
#